data_AF-A0A960CZL9-F1
#
_entry.id   AF-A0A960CZL9-F1
#
_cell.length_a   1.000
_cell.length_b   1.000
_cell.length_c   1.000
_cell.angle_alpha   90.00
_cell.angle_beta   90.00
_cell.angle_gamma   90.00
#
_symmetry.space_group_name_H-M   'P 1'
#
loop_
_entity.id
_entity.type
_entity.pdbx_description
1 polymer ?
#
loop_
_entity_poly.entity_id
_entity_poly.type
_entity_poly.pdbx_seq_one_letter_code
_entity_poly.pdbx_strand_id
1 'polypeptide(L)' 'MAAKSANGNRHVEVERKFDVPPGTVFPSFDGFSAVARVERLPSHSLDAIYFDTPKHDLAVHRVTLR' A
#
# COMPACT_ATOMS: atom_id res chain seq x y z
N MET A 1 -15.92 -29.62 -7.86
CA MET A 1 -15.72 -29.32 -6.42
C MET A 1 -15.56 -27.82 -6.28
N ALA A 2 -16.45 -27.14 -5.57
CA ALA A 2 -16.29 -25.72 -5.29
C ALA A 2 -15.24 -25.55 -4.18
N ALA A 3 -14.18 -24.78 -4.44
CA ALA A 3 -13.17 -24.51 -3.44
C ALA A 3 -13.78 -23.72 -2.28
N LYS A 4 -13.61 -24.22 -1.07
CA LYS A 4 -13.98 -23.57 0.19
C LYS A 4 -13.31 -22.19 0.22
N SER A 5 -14.09 -21.12 0.36
CA SER A 5 -13.55 -19.76 0.52
C SER A 5 -12.65 -19.74 1.75
N ALA A 6 -11.35 -19.56 1.55
CA ALA A 6 -10.45 -19.19 2.61
C ALA A 6 -10.85 -17.79 3.07
N ASN A 7 -11.22 -17.63 4.34
CA ASN A 7 -11.40 -16.32 4.96
C ASN A 7 -10.01 -15.68 5.12
N GLY A 8 -9.46 -15.19 4.00
CA GLY A 8 -8.27 -14.35 4.00
C GLY A 8 -8.59 -13.01 4.64
N ASN A 9 -7.56 -12.36 5.19
CA ASN A 9 -7.67 -11.04 5.79
C ASN A 9 -7.94 -10.01 4.67
N ARG A 10 -9.22 -9.73 4.41
CA ARG A 10 -9.66 -8.82 3.34
C ARG A 10 -9.97 -7.45 3.92
N HIS A 11 -9.23 -6.45 3.46
CA HIS A 11 -9.40 -5.06 3.87
C HIS A 11 -9.75 -4.19 2.68
N VAL A 12 -10.46 -3.10 2.93
CA VAL A 12 -10.62 -2.01 1.95
C VAL A 12 -9.57 -0.97 2.25
N GLU A 13 -8.68 -0.72 1.31
CA GLU A 13 -7.62 0.28 1.45
C GLU A 13 -8.02 1.56 0.72
N VAL A 14 -7.85 2.71 1.39
CA VAL A 14 -7.99 4.04 0.79
C VAL A 14 -6.65 4.74 0.95
N GLU A 15 -5.98 5.01 -0.17
CA GLU A 15 -4.65 5.57 -0.19
C GLU A 15 -4.58 6.78 -1.13
N ARG A 16 -3.73 7.75 -0.77
CA ARG A 16 -3.35 8.86 -1.65
C ARG A 16 -1.83 8.99 -1.68
N LYS A 17 -1.25 8.74 -2.84
CA LYS A 17 0.18 8.92 -3.10
C LYS A 17 0.45 10.28 -3.72
N PHE A 18 1.56 10.90 -3.35
CA PHE A 18 2.03 12.16 -3.91
C PHE A 18 3.46 11.95 -4.40
N ASP A 19 3.74 12.40 -5.62
CA ASP A 19 5.11 12.46 -6.13
C ASP A 19 5.80 13.68 -5.52
N VAL A 20 6.92 13.47 -4.83
CA VAL A 20 7.60 14.50 -4.03
C VAL A 20 9.06 14.61 -4.45
N PRO A 21 9.54 15.81 -4.82
CA PRO A 21 10.94 16.01 -5.14
C PRO A 21 11.87 15.68 -3.97
N PRO A 22 13.13 15.29 -4.23
CA PRO A 22 14.14 15.15 -3.18
C PRO A 22 14.28 16.43 -2.35
N GLY A 23 14.41 16.29 -1.03
CA GLY A 23 14.54 17.43 -0.11
C GLY A 23 13.22 18.11 0.26
N THR A 24 12.07 17.60 -0.20
CA THR A 24 10.75 18.09 0.22
C THR A 24 10.62 18.03 1.74
N VAL A 25 10.23 19.15 2.34
CA VAL A 25 9.87 19.23 3.75
C VAL A 25 8.40 18.81 3.88
N PHE A 26 8.15 17.74 4.62
CA PHE A 26 6.79 17.27 4.88
C PHE A 26 6.11 18.11 5.97
N PRO A 27 4.80 18.39 5.83
CA PRO A 27 4.04 19.01 6.90
C PRO A 27 4.05 18.12 8.14
N SER A 28 4.10 18.73 9.33
CA SER A 28 3.90 18.01 10.58
C SER A 28 2.41 17.77 10.82
N PHE A 29 2.09 16.60 11.39
CA PHE A 29 0.75 16.32 11.89
C PHE A 29 0.61 16.56 13.40
N ASP A 30 1.67 17.05 14.05
CA ASP A 30 1.67 17.36 15.48
C ASP A 30 0.67 18.48 15.80
N GLY A 31 -0.02 18.37 16.92
CA GLY A 31 -1.02 19.34 17.39
C GLY A 31 -2.40 19.24 16.73
N PHE A 32 -2.64 18.36 15.75
CA PHE A 32 -3.99 18.14 15.22
C PHE A 32 -4.82 17.25 16.15
N SER A 33 -5.95 17.78 16.65
CA SER A 33 -6.84 17.06 17.57
C SER A 33 -7.44 15.76 17.02
N ALA A 34 -7.54 15.63 15.69
CA ALA A 34 -8.02 14.43 15.02
C ALA A 34 -6.94 13.33 14.89
N VAL A 35 -5.68 13.63 15.20
CA VAL A 35 -4.55 12.71 15.06
C VAL A 35 -4.16 12.17 16.43
N ALA A 36 -4.37 10.87 16.64
CA ALA A 36 -4.13 10.24 17.95
C ALA A 36 -2.64 10.07 18.30
N ARG A 37 -1.78 9.89 17.30
CA ARG A 37 -0.34 9.69 17.48
C ARG A 37 0.42 10.11 16.23
N VAL A 38 1.53 10.81 16.43
CA VAL A 38 2.53 11.09 15.41
C VAL A 38 3.85 10.53 15.90
N GLU A 39 4.47 9.67 15.09
CA GLU A 39 5.79 9.13 15.38
C GLU A 39 6.59 8.98 14.11
N ARG A 40 7.90 9.18 14.21
CA ARG A 40 8.84 8.86 13.13
C ARG A 40 9.40 7.47 13.37
N LEU A 41 8.91 6.50 12.61
CA LEU A 41 9.45 5.15 12.60
C LEU A 41 10.72 5.08 11.73
N PRO A 42 11.61 4.10 11.97
CA PRO A 42 12.74 3.83 11.10
C PRO A 42 12.30 3.55 9.66
N SER A 43 13.10 3.99 8.69
CA SER A 43 12.89 3.61 7.29
C SER A 43 13.14 2.12 7.10
N HIS A 44 12.24 1.45 6.40
CA HIS A 44 12.39 0.06 5.99
C HIS A 44 12.65 -0.01 4.49
N SER A 45 13.61 -0.85 4.07
CA SER A 45 13.80 -1.19 2.66
C SER A 45 12.88 -2.35 2.31
N LEU A 46 12.18 -2.26 1.19
CA LEU A 46 11.24 -3.28 0.73
C LEU A 46 11.60 -3.68 -0.69
N ASP A 47 11.79 -4.98 -0.91
CA ASP A 47 11.93 -5.58 -2.23
C ASP A 47 10.59 -6.19 -2.62
N ALA A 48 9.97 -5.66 -3.68
CA ALA A 48 8.70 -6.19 -4.20
C ALA A 48 8.96 -7.03 -5.45
N ILE A 49 8.62 -8.32 -5.39
CA ILE A 49 8.68 -9.23 -6.54
C ILE A 49 7.28 -9.30 -7.14
N TYR A 50 7.14 -8.85 -8.38
CA TYR A 50 5.84 -8.82 -9.04
C TYR A 50 5.62 -10.06 -9.90
N PHE A 51 4.43 -10.61 -9.78
CA PHE A 51 4.00 -11.76 -10.59
C PHE A 51 2.84 -11.36 -11.49
N ASP A 52 2.84 -11.92 -12.69
CA ASP A 52 1.73 -11.86 -13.63
C ASP A 52 1.76 -13.11 -14.53
N THR A 53 0.73 -13.30 -15.34
CA THR A 53 0.74 -14.30 -16.41
C THR A 53 1.50 -13.74 -17.63
N PRO A 54 1.97 -14.60 -18.56
CA PRO A 54 2.58 -14.11 -19.80
C PRO A 54 1.66 -13.21 -20.65
N LYS A 55 0.34 -13.25 -20.41
CA LYS A 55 -0.67 -12.42 -21.09
C LYS A 55 -1.06 -11.16 -20.31
N HIS A 56 -0.45 -10.93 -19.15
CA HIS A 56 -0.77 -9.80 -18.26
C HIS A 56 -2.21 -9.79 -17.74
N ASP A 57 -2.75 -10.97 -17.43
CA ASP A 57 -4.14 -11.09 -17.00
C ASP A 57 -4.38 -10.31 -15.69
N LEU A 58 -3.44 -10.30 -14.73
CA LEU A 58 -3.61 -9.56 -13.48
C LEU A 58 -3.64 -8.06 -13.72
N ALA A 59 -2.71 -7.53 -14.52
CA ALA A 59 -2.66 -6.11 -14.86
C ALA A 59 -3.93 -5.64 -15.59
N VAL A 60 -4.44 -6.41 -16.56
CA VAL A 60 -5.69 -6.12 -17.27
C VAL A 60 -6.88 -6.05 -16.31
N HIS A 61 -6.87 -6.90 -15.27
CA HIS A 61 -7.87 -6.90 -14.20
C HIS A 61 -7.56 -5.92 -13.05
N ARG A 62 -6.53 -5.08 -13.19
CA ARG A 62 -6.10 -4.10 -12.17
C ARG A 62 -5.77 -4.73 -10.82
N VAL A 63 -5.20 -5.94 -10.86
CA VAL A 63 -4.73 -6.69 -9.70
C VAL A 63 -3.21 -6.64 -9.67
N THR A 64 -2.64 -6.33 -8.51
CA THR A 64 -1.20 -6.46 -8.25
C THR A 64 -0.97 -7.66 -7.35
N LEU A 65 -0.12 -8.58 -7.78
CA LEU A 65 0.39 -9.68 -6.96
C LEU A 65 1.87 -9.42 -6.68
N ARG A 66 2.20 -9.29 -5.40
CA ARG A 66 3.54 -9.06 -4.87
C ARG A 66 3.79 -9.91 -3.64
#